data_AF-A0A376L5W6-F1
#
_entry.id   AF-A0A376L5W6-F1
#
_cell.length_a   1.000
_cell.length_b   1.000
_cell.length_c   1.000
_cell.angle_alpha   90.00
_cell.angle_beta   90.00
_cell.angle_gamma   90.00
#
_symmetry.space_group_name_H-M   'P 1'
#
loop_
_entity.id
_entity.type
_entity.pdbx_description
1 polymer ?
#
loop_
_entity_poly.entity_id
_entity_poly.type
_entity_poly.pdbx_seq_one_letter_code
_entity_poly.pdbx_strand_id
1 'polypeptide(L)' 'MFYTREKEKIRDMDCLAEMIDLVEAKQITSFEAFLCASKHKRSWEPVLANKHYRSAIQSFIDYQAQKQAKRLNPADKL' A
#
# COMPACT_ATOMS: atom_id res chain seq x y z
N MET A 1 -15.92 21.13 20.83
CA MET A 1 -15.99 19.86 20.07
C MET A 1 -14.56 19.48 19.67
N PHE A 2 -13.92 18.54 20.37
CA PHE A 2 -12.52 18.13 20.13
C PHE A 2 -12.38 16.64 19.73
N TYR A 3 -13.46 15.99 19.27
CA TYR A 3 -13.50 14.53 19.03
C TYR A 3 -13.36 14.09 17.55
N THR A 4 -13.04 15.00 16.63
CA THR A 4 -13.10 14.72 15.18
C THR A 4 -11.78 14.15 14.61
N ARG A 5 -10.61 14.64 15.02
CA ARG A 5 -9.32 14.23 14.43
C ARG A 5 -8.90 12.78 14.69
N GLU A 6 -9.21 12.21 15.86
CA GLU A 6 -8.78 10.84 16.18
C GLU A 6 -9.59 9.78 15.43
N LYS A 7 -10.89 10.02 15.23
CA LYS A 7 -11.76 9.14 14.43
C LYS A 7 -11.44 9.20 12.94
N GLU A 8 -10.88 10.29 12.44
CA GLU A 8 -10.40 10.40 11.07
C GLU A 8 -9.09 9.62 10.88
N LYS A 9 -8.14 9.74 11.83
CA LYS A 9 -6.87 8.99 11.79
C LYS A 9 -7.04 7.47 11.85
N ILE A 10 -7.98 6.97 12.67
CA ILE A 10 -8.24 5.52 12.75
C ILE A 10 -8.73 5.00 11.39
N ARG A 11 -9.64 5.73 10.73
CA ARG A 11 -10.16 5.37 9.41
C ARG A 11 -9.10 5.41 8.30
N ASP A 12 -8.16 6.35 8.38
CA ASP A 12 -7.03 6.41 7.44
C ASP A 12 -6.11 5.19 7.60
N MET A 13 -5.83 4.79 8.86
CA MET A 13 -4.99 3.63 9.16
C MET A 13 -5.66 2.31 8.74
N ASP A 14 -6.98 2.18 8.92
CA ASP A 14 -7.74 1.03 8.44
C ASP A 14 -7.65 0.93 6.91
N CYS A 15 -7.79 2.05 6.19
CA CYS A 15 -7.63 2.06 4.74
C CYS A 15 -6.20 1.67 4.32
N LEU A 16 -5.18 2.15 5.03
CA LEU A 16 -3.78 1.80 4.74
C LEU A 16 -3.52 0.31 4.96
N ALA A 17 -4.09 -0.29 6.01
CA ALA A 17 -4.02 -1.73 6.25
C ALA A 17 -4.68 -2.52 5.11
N GLU A 18 -5.89 -2.13 4.67
CA GLU A 18 -6.54 -2.78 3.53
C GLU A 18 -5.72 -2.69 2.23
N MET A 19 -5.03 -1.57 2.01
CA MET A 19 -4.14 -1.40 0.85
C MET A 19 -2.96 -2.36 0.92
N ILE A 20 -2.34 -2.50 2.09
CA ILE A 20 -1.23 -3.44 2.33
C ILE A 20 -1.71 -4.87 2.06
N ASP A 21 -2.85 -5.27 2.62
CA ASP A 21 -3.45 -6.59 2.41
C ASP A 21 -3.71 -6.85 0.93
N LEU A 22 -4.22 -5.86 0.18
CA LEU A 22 -4.42 -5.98 -1.26
C LEU A 22 -3.10 -6.20 -2.01
N VAL A 23 -2.06 -5.43 -1.66
CA VAL A 23 -0.73 -5.55 -2.28
C VAL A 23 -0.14 -6.94 -2.04
N GLU A 24 -0.26 -7.48 -0.82
CA GLU A 24 0.22 -8.81 -0.50
C GLU A 24 -0.59 -9.91 -1.20
N ALA A 25 -1.93 -9.86 -1.07
CA ALA A 25 -2.83 -10.88 -1.60
C ALA A 25 -2.72 -11.02 -3.13
N LYS A 26 -2.54 -9.89 -3.83
CA LYS A 26 -2.38 -9.86 -5.29
C LYS A 26 -0.92 -9.87 -5.74
N GLN A 27 0.04 -9.94 -4.81
CA GLN A 27 1.47 -9.93 -5.10
C GLN A 27 1.88 -8.75 -6.00
N ILE A 28 1.32 -7.57 -5.74
CA ILE A 28 1.51 -6.38 -6.56
C ILE A 28 2.94 -5.85 -6.37
N THR A 29 3.64 -5.64 -7.49
CA THR A 29 5.05 -5.19 -7.53
C THR A 29 5.23 -3.82 -8.19
N SER A 30 4.15 -3.18 -8.64
CA SER A 30 4.21 -1.84 -9.21
C SER A 30 3.03 -0.98 -8.73
N PHE A 31 3.28 0.33 -8.62
CA PHE A 31 2.25 1.27 -8.18
C PHE A 31 1.11 1.38 -9.18
N GLU A 32 1.39 1.25 -10.48
CA GLU A 32 0.36 1.23 -11.52
C GLU A 32 -0.58 0.03 -11.38
N ALA A 33 -0.03 -1.17 -11.12
CA ALA A 33 -0.84 -2.36 -10.86
C ALA A 33 -1.68 -2.20 -9.58
N PHE A 34 -1.14 -1.52 -8.56
CA PHE A 34 -1.91 -1.15 -7.37
C PHE A 34 -3.08 -0.23 -7.71
N LEU A 35 -2.86 0.86 -8.45
CA LEU A 35 -3.93 1.79 -8.85
C LEU A 35 -5.02 1.10 -9.67
N CYS A 36 -4.63 0.19 -10.57
CA CYS A 36 -5.58 -0.62 -11.35
C CYS A 36 -6.40 -1.53 -10.43
N ALA A 37 -5.74 -2.20 -9.48
CA ALA A 37 -6.40 -3.07 -8.51
C ALA A 37 -7.31 -2.32 -7.51
N SER A 38 -7.03 -1.05 -7.24
CA SER A 38 -7.79 -0.20 -6.32
C SER A 38 -8.85 0.68 -7.00
N LYS A 39 -9.04 0.58 -8.33
CA LYS A 39 -9.91 1.46 -9.13
C LYS A 39 -11.35 1.60 -8.61
N HIS A 40 -11.88 0.60 -7.91
CA HIS A 40 -13.24 0.60 -7.37
C HIS A 40 -13.35 1.01 -5.89
N LYS A 41 -12.22 1.31 -5.22
CA LYS A 41 -12.17 1.64 -3.78
C LYS A 41 -12.13 3.16 -3.57
N ARG A 42 -13.28 3.82 -3.74
CA ARG A 42 -13.40 5.29 -3.54
C ARG A 42 -13.01 5.74 -2.12
N SER A 43 -13.20 4.90 -1.11
CA SER A 43 -12.80 5.19 0.28
C SER A 43 -11.30 5.44 0.45
N TRP A 44 -10.48 4.99 -0.50
CA TRP A 44 -9.04 5.11 -0.46
C TRP A 44 -8.50 6.40 -1.09
N GLU A 45 -9.31 7.10 -1.89
CA GLU A 45 -8.94 8.37 -2.54
C GLU A 45 -8.38 9.43 -1.57
N PRO A 46 -9.02 9.74 -0.42
CA PRO A 46 -8.48 10.73 0.50
C PRO A 46 -7.15 10.31 1.13
N VAL A 47 -6.97 9.01 1.38
CA VAL A 47 -5.73 8.46 1.93
C VAL A 47 -4.61 8.51 0.88
N LEU A 48 -4.89 8.17 -0.38
CA LEU A 48 -3.93 8.26 -1.48
C LEU A 48 -3.60 9.70 -1.89
N ALA A 49 -4.51 10.65 -1.64
CA ALA A 49 -4.24 12.08 -1.82
C ALA A 49 -3.22 12.60 -0.79
N ASN A 50 -3.11 11.97 0.38
CA ASN A 50 -2.10 12.32 1.37
C ASN A 50 -0.72 11.76 0.95
N LYS A 51 0.24 12.67 0.77
CA LYS A 51 1.61 12.35 0.36
C LYS A 51 2.27 11.31 1.28
N HIS A 52 2.04 11.37 2.59
CA HIS A 52 2.69 10.45 3.53
C HIS A 52 2.21 9.01 3.35
N TYR A 53 0.90 8.80 3.25
CA TYR A 53 0.33 7.47 3.04
C TYR A 53 0.66 6.93 1.65
N ARG A 54 0.63 7.79 0.62
CA ARG A 54 1.05 7.41 -0.73
C ARG A 54 2.51 6.93 -0.76
N SER A 55 3.42 7.66 -0.11
CA SER A 55 4.82 7.24 0.00
C SER A 55 4.97 5.92 0.76
N ALA A 56 4.20 5.70 1.84
CA ALA A 56 4.25 4.46 2.59
C ALA A 56 3.83 3.25 1.74
N ILE A 57 2.73 3.35 0.99
CA ILE A 57 2.27 2.28 0.08
C ILE A 57 3.27 2.06 -1.05
N GLN A 58 3.83 3.12 -1.63
CA GLN A 58 4.88 3.00 -2.65
C GLN A 58 6.07 2.20 -2.12
N SER A 59 6.60 2.56 -0.95
CA SER A 59 7.72 1.84 -0.34
C SER A 59 7.40 0.37 -0.06
N PHE A 60 6.16 0.07 0.32
CA PHE A 60 5.74 -1.32 0.54
C PHE A 60 5.68 -2.13 -0.77
N ILE A 61 5.17 -1.53 -1.85
CA ILE A 61 5.15 -2.15 -3.18
C ILE A 61 6.58 -2.39 -3.68
N ASP A 62 7.47 -1.42 -3.51
CA ASP A 62 8.88 -1.54 -3.88
C ASP A 62 9.56 -2.68 -3.09
N TYR A 63 9.23 -2.80 -1.80
CA TYR A 63 9.68 -3.93 -0.98
C TYR A 63 9.17 -5.28 -1.51
N GLN A 64 7.90 -5.39 -1.90
CA GLN A 64 7.35 -6.62 -2.48
C GLN A 64 8.03 -6.96 -3.81
N ALA A 65 8.30 -5.96 -4.66
CA ALA A 65 9.04 -6.15 -5.91
C ALA A 65 10.45 -6.72 -5.66
N GLN A 66 11.19 -6.12 -4.71
CA GLN A 66 12.51 -6.62 -4.33
C GLN A 66 12.46 -8.02 -3.73
N LYS A 67 11.48 -8.31 -2.86
CA LYS A 67 11.27 -9.63 -2.26
C LYS A 67 11.02 -10.69 -3.33
N GLN A 68 10.24 -10.38 -4.36
CA GLN A 68 10.01 -11.29 -5.50
C GLN A 68 11.26 -11.46 -6.35
N ALA A 69 11.98 -10.39 -6.67
CA ALA A 69 13.23 -10.45 -7.43
C ALA A 69 14.28 -11.34 -6.73
N LYS A 70 14.42 -11.21 -5.40
CA LYS A 70 15.31 -12.05 -4.58
C LYS A 70 14.87 -13.53 -4.52
N ARG A 71 13.56 -13.81 -4.60
CA ARG A 71 13.06 -15.20 -4.70
C ARG A 71 13.38 -15.82 -6.06
N LEU A 72 13.36 -15.02 -7.12
CA LEU A 72 13.64 -15.47 -8.49
C LEU A 72 15.13 -15.66 -8.77
N ASN A 73 16.00 -14.92 -8.07
CA ASN A 73 17.46 -15.05 -8.17
C ASN A 73 18.06 -15.62 -6.87
N PRO A 74 18.11 -16.95 -6.70
CA PRO A 74 18.80 -17.57 -5.56
C PRO A 74 20.34 -17.47 -5.64
N ALA A 75 20.90 -16.90 -6.70
CA ALA A 75 22.34 -16.79 -6.93
C ALA A 75 23.06 -15.76 -6.04
N ASP A 76 22.33 -14.89 -5.32
CA ASP A 76 22.88 -13.90 -4.36
C ASP A 76 23.08 -14.47 -2.94
N LYS A 77 23.15 -15.81 -2.81
CA LYS A 77 23.59 -16.50 -1.59
C LYS A 77 24.92 -17.23 -1.86
N LEU A 78 25.98 -16.48 -2.12
CA LEU A 78 27.36 -16.97 -2.10
C LEU A 78 28.24 -15.97 -1.36
#